data_AF-A0A932LE24-F1
#
_entry.id   AF-A0A932LE24-F1
#
_cell.length_a   1.000
_cell.length_b   1.000
_cell.length_c   1.000
_cell.angle_alpha   90.00
_cell.angle_beta   90.00
_cell.angle_gamma   90.00
#
_symmetry.space_group_name_H-M   'P 1'
#
loop_
_entity.id
_entity.type
_entity.pdbx_description
1 polymer ?
#
loop_
_entity_poly.entity_id
_entity_poly.type
_entity_poly.pdbx_seq_one_letter_code
_entity_poly.pdbx_strand_id
1 'polypeptide(L)' 'MSEHWRDLATGGWRHLLDPGPGREQCSRPISWQGYEINHAAAKYDDRGKEIENAVMTVSHNGALLFDSQRH' A
#
# COMPACT_ATOMS: atom_id res chain seq x y z
N MET A 1 -12.46 -17.31 -19.91
CA MET A 1 -11.27 -16.44 -19.92
C MET A 1 -10.93 -16.13 -18.48
N SER A 2 -9.73 -16.48 -18.05
CA SER A 2 -9.31 -16.79 -16.67
C SER A 2 -9.24 -15.61 -15.71
N GLU A 3 -9.67 -15.87 -14.46
CA GLU A 3 -9.62 -15.03 -13.26
C GLU A 3 -8.19 -14.74 -12.77
N HIS A 4 -7.38 -14.04 -13.57
CA HIS A 4 -5.98 -13.71 -13.18
C HIS A 4 -5.70 -12.19 -13.15
N TRP A 5 -6.73 -11.35 -13.23
CA TRP A 5 -6.59 -9.89 -13.38
C TRP A 5 -7.21 -9.07 -12.23
N ARG A 6 -7.73 -9.70 -11.17
CA ARG A 6 -8.29 -8.98 -10.01
C ARG A 6 -7.24 -8.41 -9.05
N ASP A 7 -5.97 -8.76 -9.24
CA ASP A 7 -4.91 -8.47 -8.26
C ASP A 7 -4.11 -7.18 -8.56
N LEU A 8 -4.55 -6.37 -9.54
CA LEU A 8 -3.94 -5.09 -9.89
C LEU A 8 -4.83 -3.92 -9.46
N ALA A 9 -5.29 -3.94 -8.21
CA ALA A 9 -5.99 -2.78 -7.68
C ALA A 9 -5.00 -1.65 -7.36
N THR A 10 -5.49 -0.43 -7.59
CA THR A 10 -4.73 0.81 -7.44
C THR A 10 -4.20 0.96 -6.02
N GLY A 11 -2.88 1.13 -5.87
CA GLY A 11 -2.22 1.25 -4.56
C GLY A 11 -1.90 -0.06 -3.84
N GLY A 12 -2.20 -1.22 -4.45
CA GLY A 12 -1.75 -2.52 -3.94
C GLY A 12 -0.22 -2.64 -4.04
N TRP A 13 0.42 -3.09 -2.96
CA TRP A 13 1.81 -3.52 -3.05
C TRP A 13 1.88 -4.77 -3.91
N ARG A 14 2.59 -4.68 -5.03
CA ARG A 14 2.66 -5.74 -6.03
C ARG A 14 2.99 -7.09 -5.37
N HIS A 15 1.98 -7.98 -5.34
CA HIS A 15 1.98 -9.35 -4.80
C HIS A 15 1.96 -9.55 -3.26
N LEU A 16 1.85 -8.50 -2.43
CA LEU A 16 1.97 -8.68 -0.96
C LEU A 16 0.73 -8.31 -0.15
N LEU A 17 -0.07 -7.36 -0.64
CA LEU A 17 -1.18 -6.82 0.14
C LEU A 17 -2.43 -6.77 -0.72
N ASP A 18 -3.48 -7.45 -0.24
CA ASP A 18 -4.83 -7.33 -0.77
C ASP A 18 -5.29 -5.90 -0.43
N PRO A 19 -5.56 -5.04 -1.42
CA PRO A 19 -6.12 -3.72 -1.14
C PRO A 19 -7.47 -3.97 -0.47
N GLY A 20 -7.55 -3.61 0.82
CA GLY A 20 -8.69 -3.94 1.68
C GLY A 20 -10.04 -3.52 1.07
N PRO A 21 -11.17 -3.98 1.64
CA PRO A 21 -12.49 -3.82 1.04
C PRO A 21 -12.90 -2.34 1.10
N GLY A 22 -12.49 -1.57 0.09
CA GLY A 22 -12.31 -0.14 0.30
C GLY A 22 -11.79 0.63 -0.90
N ARG A 23 -12.39 0.36 -2.06
CA ARG A 23 -12.62 1.33 -3.15
C ARG A 23 -11.36 1.87 -3.81
N GLU A 24 -11.17 1.47 -5.06
CA GLU A 24 -10.36 2.22 -6.01
C GLU A 24 -10.84 3.67 -6.05
N GLN A 25 -10.13 4.58 -5.37
CA GLN A 25 -10.41 6.03 -5.39
C GLN A 25 -9.87 6.68 -6.66
N CYS A 26 -9.87 5.91 -7.75
CA CYS A 26 -9.53 6.37 -9.06
C CYS A 26 -10.55 7.41 -9.48
N SER A 27 -10.10 8.66 -9.57
CA SER A 27 -10.90 9.70 -10.20
C SER A 27 -11.00 9.40 -11.70
N ARG A 28 -11.86 10.14 -12.40
CA ARG A 28 -12.11 9.94 -13.83
C ARG A 28 -10.79 9.89 -14.63
N PRO A 29 -10.73 9.14 -15.73
CA PRO A 29 -9.55 9.12 -16.59
C PRO A 29 -9.05 10.54 -16.92
N ILE A 30 -7.72 10.72 -16.97
CA ILE A 30 -7.00 12.00 -17.24
C ILE A 30 -7.00 13.00 -16.05
N SER A 31 -7.69 12.69 -14.95
CA SER A 31 -7.50 13.47 -13.73
C SER A 31 -6.18 13.11 -13.02
N TRP A 32 -5.60 14.11 -12.35
CA TRP A 32 -4.43 13.91 -11.49
C TRP A 32 -4.81 13.09 -10.27
N GLN A 33 -3.95 12.13 -9.95
CA GLN A 33 -4.11 11.25 -8.80
C GLN A 33 -2.99 11.56 -7.80
N GLY A 34 -3.37 11.90 -6.58
CA GLY A 34 -2.44 12.17 -5.48
C GLY A 34 -2.24 10.93 -4.64
N TYR A 35 -0.98 10.56 -4.42
CA TYR A 35 -0.60 9.57 -3.43
C TYR A 35 0.19 10.22 -2.31
N GLU A 36 -0.15 9.89 -1.08
CA GLU A 36 0.65 10.22 0.08
C GLU A 36 1.13 8.91 0.71
N ILE A 37 2.44 8.81 0.89
CA ILE A 37 3.09 7.62 1.42
C ILE A 37 3.94 8.05 2.59
N ASN A 38 3.58 7.58 3.79
CA ASN A 38 4.43 7.73 4.97
C ASN A 38 5.12 6.40 5.23
N HIS A 39 6.44 6.42 5.32
CA HIS A 39 7.25 5.22 5.49
C HIS A 39 8.30 5.43 6.58
N ALA A 40 8.36 4.49 7.52
CA ALA A 40 9.51 4.33 8.40
C ALA A 40 10.20 3.01 8.06
N ALA A 41 11.49 3.10 7.74
CA ALA A 41 12.30 1.95 7.39
C ALA A 41 12.53 1.02 8.59
N ALA A 42 12.76 -0.26 8.29
CA ALA A 42 13.17 -1.22 9.29
C ALA A 42 14.51 -0.85 9.94
N LYS A 43 14.70 -1.25 11.19
CA LYS A 43 15.98 -1.13 11.90
C LYS A 43 16.62 -2.51 12.03
N TYR A 44 17.95 -2.54 11.95
CA TYR A 44 18.75 -3.75 12.05
C TYR A 44 19.81 -3.59 13.14
N ASP A 45 20.20 -4.69 13.78
CA ASP A 45 21.36 -4.73 14.67
C ASP A 45 22.69 -4.83 13.89
N ASP A 46 23.82 -4.77 14.59
CA ASP A 46 25.17 -4.87 14.01
C ASP A 46 25.44 -6.19 13.27
N ARG A 47 24.59 -7.20 13.46
CA ARG A 47 24.67 -8.52 12.82
C ARG A 47 23.72 -8.64 11.63
N GLY A 48 22.97 -7.59 11.30
CA GLY A 48 22.01 -7.55 10.22
C GLY A 48 20.67 -8.23 10.55
N LYS A 49 20.38 -8.50 11.83
CA LYS A 49 19.07 -8.99 12.25
C LYS A 49 18.11 -7.82 12.42
N GLU A 50 16.91 -7.94 11.85
CA GLU A 50 15.85 -6.95 12.02
C GLU A 50 15.42 -6.86 13.49
N ILE A 51 15.40 -5.63 14.02
CA ILE A 51 15.01 -5.32 15.40
C ILE A 51 13.74 -4.47 15.48
N GLU A 52 13.35 -3.82 14.38
CA GLU A 52 12.10 -3.09 14.25
C GLU A 52 11.62 -3.18 12.81
N ASN A 53 10.38 -3.63 12.61
CA ASN A 53 9.82 -3.81 11.28
C ASN A 53 9.61 -2.46 10.58
N ALA A 54 9.75 -2.46 9.26
CA ALA A 54 9.31 -1.33 8.46
C ALA A 54 7.78 -1.16 8.58
N VAL A 55 7.34 0.10 8.61
CA VAL A 55 5.91 0.44 8.63
C VAL A 55 5.59 1.44 7.53
N MET A 56 4.41 1.34 6.95
CA MET A 56 3.93 2.25 5.92
C MET A 56 2.43 2.52 6.04
N THR A 57 2.06 3.76 5.76
CA THR A 57 0.68 4.11 5.42
C THR A 57 0.64 4.69 4.01
N VAL A 58 -0.38 4.30 3.25
CA VAL A 58 -0.62 4.80 1.89
C VAL A 58 -2.03 5.38 1.84
N SER A 59 -2.11 6.64 1.44
CA SER A 59 -3.37 7.29 1.08
C SER A 59 -3.40 7.58 -0.42
N HIS A 60 -4.59 7.52 -1.01
CA HIS A 60 -4.84 7.88 -2.39
C HIS A 60 -6.02 8.84 -2.42
N ASN A 61 -5.79 10.04 -2.95
CA ASN A 61 -6.77 11.12 -2.99
C ASN A 61 -7.42 11.39 -1.61
N GLY A 62 -6.61 11.36 -0.54
CA GLY A 62 -7.03 11.62 0.84
C GLY A 62 -7.73 10.47 1.55
N ALA A 63 -7.94 9.32 0.89
CA ALA A 63 -8.49 8.12 1.52
C ALA A 63 -7.39 7.11 1.86
N LEU A 64 -7.46 6.52 3.05
CA LEU A 64 -6.53 5.49 3.50
C LEU A 64 -6.74 4.20 2.69
N LEU A 65 -5.71 3.76 1.97
CA LEU A 65 -5.71 2.50 1.23
C LEU A 65 -5.00 1.38 1.98
N PHE A 66 -3.93 1.72 2.69
CA PHE A 66 -3.11 0.75 3.41
C PHE A 66 -2.56 1.35 4.69
N ASP A 67 -2.58 0.55 5.75
CA ASP A 67 -2.01 0.87 7.05
C ASP A 67 -1.42 -0.40 7.65
N SER A 68 -0.09 -0.47 7.72
CA SER A 68 0.63 -1.62 8.27
C SER A 68 0.49 -1.76 9.80
N GLN A 69 -0.09 -0.76 10.49
CA GLN A 69 -0.22 -0.75 11.95
C GLN A 69 -1.63 -1.14 12.44
N ARG A 70 -2.63 -1.21 11.55
CA ARG A 70 -3.98 -1.68 11.88
C ARG A 70 -4.09 -3.18 11.58
N HIS A 71 -4.29 -3.97 12.64
CA HIS A 71 -4.62 -5.40 12.59
C HIS A 71 -6.13 -5.62 12.63
#